data_AF-A0AA88SF57-F1
#
_entry.id   AF-A0AA88SF57-F1
#
_cell.length_a   1.000
_cell.length_b   1.000
_cell.length_c   1.000
_cell.angle_alpha   90.00
_cell.angle_beta   90.00
_cell.angle_gamma   90.00
#
_symmetry.space_group_name_H-M   'P 1'
#
loop_
_entity.id
_entity.type
_entity.pdbx_description
1 polymer ?
#
loop_
_entity_poly.entity_id
_entity_poly.type
_entity_poly.pdbx_seq_one_letter_code
_entity_poly.pdbx_strand_id
1 'polypeptide(L)' 'MEASNVQPNEPQMKNVYSVWALPPEDLKPRLKKLMGELRSEFNGPEFEPHVTVVGAVSLTEGDARDKFKYDQEGTP' A
#
# COMPACT_ATOMS: atom_id res chain seq x y z
N MET A 1 -37.29 22.38 -12.32
CA MET A 1 -36.16 22.26 -11.40
C MET A 1 -36.46 21.07 -10.52
N GLU A 2 -36.06 19.87 -10.96
CA GLU A 2 -36.24 18.68 -10.13
C GLU A 2 -35.12 18.65 -9.11
N ALA A 3 -35.50 18.66 -7.83
CA ALA A 3 -34.57 18.52 -6.73
C ALA A 3 -33.97 17.11 -6.81
N SER A 4 -32.70 17.04 -7.21
CA SER A 4 -31.91 15.82 -7.19
C SER A 4 -31.96 15.24 -5.77
N ASN A 5 -32.60 14.07 -5.65
CA ASN A 5 -32.66 13.30 -4.43
C ASN A 5 -31.24 12.89 -4.01
N VAL A 6 -30.61 13.67 -3.12
CA VAL A 6 -29.34 13.31 -2.50
C VAL A 6 -29.66 12.26 -1.42
N GLN A 7 -29.53 10.99 -1.81
CA GLN A 7 -29.51 9.88 -0.84
C GLN A 7 -28.40 10.16 0.18
N PRO A 8 -28.64 9.99 1.49
CA PRO A 8 -27.61 10.18 2.50
C PRO A 8 -26.46 9.20 2.22
N ASN A 9 -25.27 9.74 1.99
CA ASN A 9 -24.08 8.97 1.69
C ASN A 9 -23.79 8.04 2.88
N GLU A 10 -24.05 6.74 2.74
CA GLU A 10 -23.71 5.76 3.78
C GLU A 10 -22.21 5.89 4.13
N PRO A 11 -21.82 5.73 5.40
CA PRO A 11 -20.43 5.82 5.79
C PRO A 11 -19.63 4.74 5.04
N GLN A 12 -18.83 5.18 4.07
CA GLN A 12 -17.99 4.28 3.28
C GLN A 12 -16.88 3.71 4.17
N MET A 13 -16.77 2.38 4.20
CA MET A 13 -15.76 1.67 4.99
C MET A 13 -14.35 2.14 4.59
N LYS A 14 -13.55 2.51 5.57
CA LYS A 14 -12.15 2.93 5.38
C LYS A 14 -11.19 1.93 5.98
N ASN A 15 -10.10 1.68 5.28
CA ASN A 15 -8.97 0.88 5.75
C ASN A 15 -7.70 1.74 5.77
N VAL A 16 -6.67 1.26 6.47
CA VAL A 16 -5.35 1.89 6.49
C VAL A 16 -4.48 1.24 5.43
N TYR A 17 -4.00 2.03 4.48
CA TYR A 17 -3.15 1.59 3.37
C TYR A 17 -1.73 2.13 3.51
N SER A 18 -0.75 1.42 2.94
CA SER A 18 0.62 1.88 2.76
C SER A 18 1.05 1.61 1.33
N VAL A 19 1.89 2.48 0.76
CA VAL A 19 2.46 2.32 -0.57
C VAL A 19 3.90 1.83 -0.43
N TRP A 20 4.20 0.73 -1.12
CA TRP A 20 5.50 0.06 -1.05
C TRP A 20 6.18 0.10 -2.41
N ALA A 21 7.41 0.62 -2.43
CA ALA A 21 8.32 0.40 -3.54
C ALA A 21 8.97 -0.98 -3.36
N LEU A 22 8.82 -1.82 -4.39
CA LEU A 22 9.45 -3.14 -4.42
C LEU A 22 10.84 -3.04 -5.06
N PRO A 23 11.85 -3.72 -4.51
CA PRO A 23 13.17 -3.74 -5.11
C PRO A 23 13.13 -4.48 -6.47
N PRO A 24 14.06 -4.14 -7.38
CA PRO A 24 14.32 -4.91 -8.60
C PRO A 24 14.49 -6.42 -8.34
N GLU A 25 14.08 -7.24 -9.32
CA GLU A 25 14.07 -8.71 -9.19
C GLU A 25 15.45 -9.30 -8.91
N ASP A 26 16.52 -8.71 -9.45
CA ASP A 26 17.90 -9.13 -9.24
C ASP A 26 18.38 -8.90 -7.79
N LEU A 27 17.79 -7.93 -7.08
CA LEU A 27 18.12 -7.62 -5.68
C LEU A 27 17.29 -8.43 -4.68
N LYS A 28 16.09 -8.90 -5.06
CA LYS A 28 15.18 -9.63 -4.17
C LYS A 28 15.82 -10.86 -3.51
N PRO A 29 16.53 -11.76 -4.21
CA PRO A 29 17.11 -12.95 -3.58
C PRO A 29 18.11 -12.61 -2.47
N ARG A 30 18.96 -11.60 -2.71
CA ARG A 30 19.95 -11.15 -1.72
C ARG A 30 19.27 -10.58 -0.47
N LEU A 31 18.24 -9.76 -0.65
CA LEU A 31 17.49 -9.17 0.45
C LEU A 31 16.73 -10.22 1.25
N LYS A 32 16.04 -11.15 0.58
CA LYS A 32 15.33 -12.26 1.24
C LYS A 32 16.26 -13.12 2.06
N LYS A 33 17.46 -13.44 1.55
CA LYS A 33 18.46 -14.21 2.29
C LYS A 33 18.85 -13.49 3.59
N LEU A 34 19.23 -12.21 3.51
CA LEU A 34 19.63 -11.41 4.67
C LEU A 34 18.49 -11.34 5.71
N MET A 35 17.28 -11.05 5.26
CA MET A 35 16.10 -10.98 6.13
C MET A 35 15.80 -12.33 6.78
N GLY A 36 15.95 -13.43 6.04
CA GLY A 36 15.78 -14.79 6.56
C GLY A 36 16.80 -15.17 7.63
N GLU A 37 18.07 -14.83 7.42
CA GLU A 37 19.16 -15.05 8.39
C GLU A 37 18.89 -14.28 9.69
N LEU A 38 18.60 -12.97 9.60
CA LEU A 38 18.25 -12.14 10.75
C LEU A 38 16.99 -12.65 11.46
N ARG A 39 15.97 -13.03 10.71
CA ARG A 39 14.74 -13.62 11.26
C ARG A 39 15.03 -14.89 12.07
N SER A 40 15.89 -15.76 11.55
CA SER A 40 16.23 -17.03 12.20
C SER A 40 17.01 -16.82 13.50
N GLU A 41 17.80 -15.75 13.59
CA GLU A 41 18.60 -15.43 14.79
C GLU A 41 17.79 -14.66 15.85
N PHE A 42 16.94 -13.74 15.43
CA PHE A 42 16.26 -12.78 16.33
C PHE A 42 14.74 -13.01 16.44
N ASN A 43 14.20 -14.09 15.88
CA ASN A 43 12.79 -14.51 15.98
C ASN A 43 11.77 -13.46 15.49
N GLY A 44 11.80 -13.12 14.20
CA GLY A 44 10.87 -12.18 13.56
C GLY A 44 9.78 -12.81 12.66
N PRO A 45 8.77 -12.03 12.23
CA PRO A 45 7.87 -12.44 11.15
C PRO A 45 8.61 -12.41 9.81
N GLU A 46 8.15 -13.21 8.86
CA GLU A 46 8.59 -13.14 7.47
C GLU A 46 7.76 -12.09 6.71
N PHE A 47 8.42 -11.33 5.83
CA PHE A 47 7.77 -10.36 4.96
C PHE A 47 8.58 -10.14 3.68
N GLU A 48 7.93 -9.63 2.64
CA GLU A 48 8.59 -9.32 1.36
C GLU A 48 9.46 -8.07 1.47
N PRO A 49 10.65 -8.03 0.83
CA PRO A 49 11.49 -6.85 0.87
C PRO A 49 10.78 -5.67 0.19
N HIS A 50 10.67 -4.55 0.89
CA HIS A 50 10.01 -3.33 0.41
C HIS A 50 10.59 -2.08 1.07
N VAL A 51 10.35 -0.93 0.45
CA VAL A 51 10.51 0.39 1.06
C VAL A 51 9.15 1.04 1.15
N THR A 52 8.71 1.38 2.35
CA THR A 52 7.46 2.14 2.55
C THR A 52 7.69 3.59 2.08
N VAL A 53 7.01 3.98 1.01
CA VAL A 53 7.08 5.34 0.43
C VAL A 53 6.00 6.23 1.05
N VAL A 54 4.82 5.65 1.29
CA VAL A 54 3.72 6.32 1.99
C VAL A 54 3.21 5.37 3.07
N GLY A 55 3.16 5.85 4.31
CA GLY A 55 2.75 5.05 5.47
C GLY A 55 1.34 5.39 5.94
N ALA A 56 0.59 4.34 6.32
CA ALA A 56 -0.58 4.40 7.18
C ALA A 56 -1.63 5.50 6.86
N VAL A 57 -2.20 5.47 5.66
CA VAL A 57 -3.24 6.42 5.21
C VAL A 57 -4.63 5.78 5.26
N SER A 58 -5.58 6.44 5.95
CA SER A 58 -6.97 5.98 6.02
C SER A 58 -7.75 6.39 4.76
N LEU A 59 -8.12 5.42 3.93
CA LEU A 59 -8.80 5.63 2.66
C LEU A 59 -9.97 4.67 2.50
N THR A 60 -10.96 5.04 1.68
CA THR A 60 -11.88 4.06 1.13
C THR A 60 -11.12 3.17 0.13
N GLU A 61 -11.64 1.99 -0.18
CA GLU A 61 -11.02 1.12 -1.19
C GLU A 61 -10.95 1.77 -2.58
N GLY A 62 -11.99 2.53 -2.96
CA GLY A 62 -12.02 3.28 -4.22
C GLY A 62 -10.92 4.33 -4.26
N ASP A 63 -10.84 5.18 -3.24
CA ASP A 63 -9.82 6.23 -3.15
C ASP A 63 -8.40 5.66 -3.15
N ALA A 64 -8.18 4.54 -2.45
CA ALA A 64 -6.87 3.88 -2.42
C ALA A 64 -6.42 3.42 -3.82
N ARG A 65 -7.33 2.84 -4.60
CA ARG A 65 -7.04 2.39 -5.97
C ARG A 65 -6.79 3.55 -6.91
N ASP A 66 -7.61 4.59 -6.86
CA ASP A 66 -7.52 5.71 -7.78
C ASP A 66 -6.26 6.54 -7.51
N LYS A 67 -5.92 6.77 -6.24
CA LYS A 67 -4.66 7.42 -5.85
C LYS A 67 -3.44 6.59 -6.24
N PHE A 68 -3.48 5.28 -6.01
CA PHE A 68 -2.36 4.41 -6.38
C PHE A 68 -2.10 4.41 -7.89
N LYS A 69 -3.15 4.38 -8.73
CA LYS A 69 -3.01 4.49 -10.19
C LYS A 69 -2.40 5.83 -10.60
N TYR A 70 -2.88 6.92 -10.00
CA TYR A 70 -2.35 8.26 -10.26
C TYR A 70 -0.85 8.33 -9.94
N ASP A 71 -0.41 7.75 -8.83
CA ASP A 71 1.01 7.69 -8.45
C ASP A 71 1.86 6.88 -9.45
N GLN A 72 1.29 5.83 -10.07
CA GLN A 72 1.99 4.99 -11.06
C GLN A 72 2.15 5.67 -12.43
N GLU A 73 1.23 6.55 -12.81
CA GLU A 73 1.21 7.20 -14.12
C GLU A 73 2.23 8.35 -14.23
N GLY A 74 2.91 8.71 -13.12
CA GLY A 74 4.09 9.57 -13.12
C GLY A 74 3.86 10.91 -13.82
N THR A 75 2.92 11.71 -13.32
CA THR A 75 2.79 13.13 -13.70
C THR A 75 3.53 14.04 -12.72
N PRO A 76 4.09 15.18 -13.17
CA PRO A 76 4.93 16.08 -12.37
C PRO A 76 4.24 16.65 -11.14
#